data_AF-A0A951J8S7-F1
#
_entry.id   AF-A0A951J8S7-F1
#
_cell.length_a   1.000
_cell.length_b   1.000
_cell.length_c   1.000
_cell.angle_alpha   90.00
_cell.angle_beta   90.00
_cell.angle_gamma   90.00
#
_symmetry.space_group_name_H-M   'P 1'
#
loop_
_entity.id
_entity.type
_entity.pdbx_description
1 polymer ?
#
loop_
_entity_poly.entity_id
_entity_poly.type
_entity_poly.pdbx_seq_one_letter_code
_entity_poly.pdbx_strand_id
1 'polypeptide(L)'
;EKRNQLKREFGRTLDELQKLRADHDRLASVHEYCLQRLSGLESMLADPQRSHNAVVYYYLDALWKHCRKLLEERRAELVSKFEQLERQKHLENFKAGAVELQKQLERKFDQYDSIYQEMAANLKSSQEQLRRSDKLWHYFRRKKLVVEIGEAEAQVAPVVSQRDECLAELERVRDREPPAFKGLSVAARREINLHLIAFAQYLYIHFSENDLAALARTTQEKHPGESRYGTSQECLSLERPILESIAKLKLDEKRADRLKRRVDHLRQTIKFSGNTDTVPDAGTLGRITLSPGSSSKTMESIRGDLLVNVLEQGYWNLDELLLGEK
;
A
#
# COMPACT_ATOMS: atom_id res chain seq x y z
N GLU A 1 -18.23 -20.75 35.78
CA GLU A 1 -17.02 -20.10 35.20
C GLU A 1 -15.96 -21.12 34.74
N LYS A 2 -15.49 -22.03 35.60
CA LYS A 2 -14.47 -23.06 35.26
C LYS A 2 -14.78 -23.85 33.98
N ARG A 3 -16.03 -24.28 33.77
CA ARG A 3 -16.45 -25.00 32.53
C ARG A 3 -16.27 -24.18 31.25
N ASN A 4 -16.49 -22.87 31.31
CA ASN A 4 -16.40 -22.01 30.12
C ASN A 4 -14.94 -21.66 29.81
N GLN A 5 -14.08 -21.56 30.84
CA GLN A 5 -12.63 -21.44 30.66
C GLN A 5 -12.05 -22.72 30.04
N LEU A 6 -12.38 -23.90 30.58
CA LEU A 6 -11.98 -25.19 30.02
C LEU A 6 -12.41 -25.38 28.56
N LYS A 7 -13.63 -24.98 28.18
CA LYS A 7 -14.08 -25.03 26.78
C LYS A 7 -13.29 -24.11 25.85
N ARG A 8 -12.91 -22.92 26.33
CA ARG A 8 -12.08 -21.99 25.54
C ARG A 8 -10.65 -22.51 25.39
N GLU A 9 -10.07 -23.05 26.45
CA GLU A 9 -8.74 -23.65 26.41
C GLU A 9 -8.73 -24.89 25.52
N PHE A 10 -9.73 -25.76 25.62
CA PHE A 10 -9.89 -26.90 24.72
C PHE A 10 -10.06 -26.49 23.26
N GLY A 11 -10.82 -25.42 22.99
CA GLY A 11 -10.93 -24.87 21.63
C GLY A 11 -9.59 -24.36 21.09
N ARG A 12 -8.84 -23.62 21.91
CA ARG A 12 -7.49 -23.13 21.55
C ARG A 12 -6.51 -24.26 21.28
N THR A 13 -6.48 -25.29 22.13
CA THR A 13 -5.58 -26.43 21.93
C THR A 13 -5.96 -27.25 20.70
N LEU A 14 -7.25 -27.34 20.38
CA LEU A 14 -7.72 -27.99 19.16
C LEU A 14 -7.33 -27.19 17.90
N ASP A 15 -7.47 -25.86 17.93
CA ASP A 15 -7.01 -24.98 16.84
C ASP A 15 -5.48 -25.07 16.66
N GLU A 16 -4.71 -25.12 17.75
CA GLU A 16 -3.25 -25.29 17.73
C GLU A 16 -2.86 -26.66 17.17
N LEU A 17 -3.54 -27.74 17.56
CA LEU A 17 -3.30 -29.08 17.02
C LEU A 17 -3.59 -29.12 15.52
N GLN A 18 -4.70 -28.51 15.07
CA GLN A 18 -5.02 -28.41 13.64
C GLN A 18 -3.95 -27.64 12.86
N LYS A 19 -3.47 -26.51 13.39
CA LYS A 19 -2.35 -25.76 12.79
C LYS A 19 -1.09 -26.61 12.70
N LEU A 20 -0.71 -27.28 13.79
CA LEU A 20 0.47 -28.13 13.83
C LEU A 20 0.37 -29.31 12.85
N ARG A 21 -0.82 -29.90 12.68
CA ARG A 21 -1.04 -30.96 11.69
C ARG A 21 -0.91 -30.43 10.27
N ALA A 22 -1.52 -29.28 9.98
CA ALA A 22 -1.39 -28.65 8.67
C ALA A 22 0.08 -28.28 8.36
N ASP A 23 0.82 -27.78 9.35
CA ASP A 23 2.26 -27.50 9.22
C ASP A 23 3.07 -28.79 9.02
N HIS A 24 2.73 -29.88 9.73
CA HIS A 24 3.38 -31.18 9.54
C HIS A 24 3.15 -31.73 8.13
N ASP A 25 1.91 -31.75 7.64
CA ASP A 25 1.58 -32.24 6.31
C ASP A 25 2.26 -31.38 5.22
N ARG A 26 2.34 -30.07 5.44
CA ARG A 26 3.10 -29.15 4.60
C ARG A 26 4.60 -29.46 4.61
N LEU A 27 5.20 -29.70 5.78
CA LEU A 27 6.61 -30.04 5.89
C LEU A 27 6.91 -31.41 5.26
N ALA A 28 6.03 -32.38 5.43
CA ALA A 28 6.15 -33.71 4.84
C ALA A 28 6.13 -33.65 3.29
N SER A 29 5.18 -32.91 2.72
CA SER A 29 5.12 -32.70 1.26
C SER A 29 6.34 -31.95 0.71
N VAL A 30 6.83 -30.93 1.42
CA VAL A 30 8.08 -30.23 1.05
C VAL A 30 9.28 -31.18 1.13
N HIS A 31 9.36 -32.02 2.16
CA HIS A 31 10.43 -32.99 2.33
C HIS A 31 10.43 -34.03 1.21
N GLU A 32 9.26 -34.60 0.88
CA GLU A 32 9.11 -35.54 -0.23
C GLU A 32 9.53 -34.91 -1.56
N TYR A 33 9.10 -33.68 -1.83
CA TYR A 33 9.51 -32.93 -3.01
C TYR A 33 11.04 -32.72 -3.07
N CYS A 34 11.67 -32.37 -1.94
CA CYS A 34 13.13 -32.22 -1.87
C CYS A 34 13.86 -33.54 -2.12
N LEU A 35 13.36 -34.65 -1.58
CA LEU A 35 13.93 -35.99 -1.83
C LEU A 35 13.81 -36.37 -3.31
N GLN A 36 12.67 -36.12 -3.95
CA GLN A 36 12.50 -36.37 -5.38
C GLN A 36 13.49 -35.55 -6.22
N ARG A 37 13.68 -34.27 -5.89
CA ARG A 37 14.69 -33.43 -6.56
C ARG A 37 16.11 -33.96 -6.36
N LEU A 38 16.48 -34.33 -5.13
CA LEU A 38 17.81 -34.89 -4.83
C LEU A 38 18.05 -36.20 -5.59
N SER A 39 17.08 -37.11 -5.59
CA SER A 39 17.16 -38.34 -6.37
C SER A 39 17.30 -38.08 -7.88
N GLY A 40 16.58 -37.08 -8.39
CA GLY A 40 16.73 -36.61 -9.77
C GLY A 40 18.15 -36.11 -10.08
N LEU A 41 18.77 -35.37 -9.15
CA LEU A 41 20.16 -34.95 -9.30
C LEU A 41 21.15 -36.08 -9.23
N GLU A 42 20.98 -37.00 -8.29
CA GLU A 42 21.84 -38.17 -8.16
C GLU A 42 21.84 -38.95 -9.48
N SER A 43 20.67 -39.11 -10.11
CA SER A 43 20.56 -39.73 -11.43
C SER A 43 21.28 -38.94 -12.53
N MET A 44 21.23 -37.60 -12.51
CA MET A 44 21.94 -36.77 -13.50
C MET A 44 23.46 -36.77 -13.27
N LEU A 45 23.92 -36.76 -12.02
CA LEU A 45 25.34 -36.73 -11.68
C LEU A 45 26.01 -38.10 -11.89
N ALA A 46 25.25 -39.20 -11.82
CA ALA A 46 25.72 -40.53 -12.14
C ALA A 46 26.14 -40.69 -13.61
N ASP A 47 25.64 -39.84 -14.52
CA ASP A 47 25.98 -39.84 -15.94
C ASP A 47 26.82 -38.57 -16.28
N PRO A 48 28.10 -38.71 -16.68
CA PRO A 48 28.96 -37.59 -17.04
C PRO A 48 28.43 -36.69 -18.15
N GLN A 49 27.56 -37.20 -19.04
CA GLN A 49 26.92 -36.38 -20.07
C GLN A 49 25.78 -35.53 -19.50
N ARG A 50 25.09 -36.01 -18.45
CA ARG A 50 23.98 -35.30 -17.79
C ARG A 50 24.44 -34.40 -16.65
N SER A 51 25.63 -34.61 -16.09
CA SER A 51 26.17 -33.78 -15.01
C SER A 51 26.24 -32.29 -15.40
N HIS A 52 26.64 -31.98 -16.63
CA HIS A 52 26.68 -30.61 -17.14
C HIS A 52 25.29 -29.96 -17.25
N ASN A 53 24.26 -30.76 -17.60
CA ASN A 53 22.88 -30.29 -17.64
C ASN A 53 22.36 -29.98 -16.22
N ALA A 54 22.78 -30.75 -15.20
CA ALA A 54 22.43 -30.48 -13.81
C ALA A 54 23.04 -29.17 -13.30
N VAL A 55 24.27 -28.86 -13.72
CA VAL A 55 24.95 -27.60 -13.39
C VAL A 55 24.19 -26.41 -13.97
N VAL A 56 23.83 -26.46 -15.26
CA VAL A 56 23.05 -25.39 -15.93
C VAL A 56 21.67 -25.23 -15.29
N TYR A 57 20.98 -26.33 -14.98
CA TYR A 57 19.70 -26.31 -14.25
C TYR A 57 19.80 -25.45 -12.99
N TYR A 58 20.83 -25.67 -12.17
CA TYR A 58 20.98 -24.91 -10.93
C TYR A 58 21.43 -23.47 -11.12
N TYR A 59 22.22 -23.17 -12.14
CA TYR A 59 22.52 -21.79 -12.47
C TYR A 59 21.26 -21.01 -12.85
N LEU A 60 20.37 -21.62 -13.65
CA LEU A 60 19.10 -21.01 -14.05
C LEU A 60 18.10 -20.93 -12.89
N ASP A 61 18.03 -21.95 -12.04
CA ASP A 61 17.22 -21.93 -10.80
C ASP A 61 17.72 -20.83 -9.84
N ALA A 62 19.04 -20.71 -9.67
CA ALA A 62 19.63 -19.65 -8.86
C ALA A 62 19.37 -18.25 -9.46
N LEU A 63 19.43 -18.11 -10.78
CA LEU A 63 19.09 -16.87 -11.48
C LEU A 63 17.61 -16.48 -11.23
N TRP A 64 16.69 -17.43 -11.34
CA TRP A 64 15.27 -17.21 -11.06
C TRP A 64 15.06 -16.74 -9.63
N LYS A 65 15.61 -17.47 -8.65
CA LYS A 65 15.53 -17.12 -7.24
C LYS A 65 16.16 -15.76 -6.94
N HIS A 66 17.25 -15.41 -7.62
CA HIS A 66 17.87 -14.10 -7.46
C HIS A 66 16.97 -12.97 -7.96
N CYS A 67 16.39 -13.10 -9.15
CA CYS A 67 15.45 -12.12 -9.70
C CYS A 67 14.20 -11.98 -8.83
N ARG A 68 13.66 -13.12 -8.36
CA ARG A 68 12.56 -13.16 -7.42
C ARG A 68 12.86 -12.39 -6.13
N LYS A 69 14.01 -12.67 -5.52
CA LYS A 69 14.46 -12.00 -4.30
C LYS A 69 14.58 -10.49 -4.49
N LEU A 70 15.14 -10.03 -5.61
CA LEU A 70 15.21 -8.60 -5.92
C LEU A 70 13.82 -7.95 -6.00
N LEU A 71 12.84 -8.63 -6.57
CA LEU A 71 11.45 -8.15 -6.61
C LEU A 71 10.80 -8.12 -5.22
N GLU A 72 11.08 -9.11 -4.36
CA GLU A 72 10.60 -9.16 -2.98
C GLU A 72 11.18 -8.02 -2.13
N GLU A 73 12.49 -7.81 -2.20
CA GLU A 73 13.16 -6.68 -1.54
C GLU A 73 12.56 -5.36 -2.01
N ARG A 74 12.38 -5.20 -3.33
CA ARG A 74 11.80 -4.00 -3.90
C ARG A 74 10.35 -3.78 -3.48
N ARG A 75 9.56 -4.85 -3.40
CA ARG A 75 8.17 -4.81 -2.90
C ARG A 75 8.16 -4.31 -1.46
N ALA A 76 9.00 -4.87 -0.59
CA ALA A 76 9.06 -4.49 0.82
C ALA A 76 9.44 -3.01 0.98
N GLU A 77 10.45 -2.54 0.24
CA GLU A 77 10.84 -1.12 0.20
C GLU A 77 9.67 -0.21 -0.22
N LEU A 78 8.98 -0.56 -1.31
CA LEU A 78 7.90 0.24 -1.86
C LEU A 78 6.69 0.28 -0.91
N VAL A 79 6.28 -0.86 -0.37
CA VAL A 79 5.18 -0.94 0.61
C VAL A 79 5.49 -0.05 1.82
N SER A 80 6.68 -0.21 2.42
CA SER A 80 7.08 0.62 3.56
C SER A 80 7.07 2.11 3.23
N LYS A 81 7.58 2.49 2.06
CA LYS A 81 7.63 3.90 1.64
C LYS A 81 6.24 4.49 1.43
N PHE A 82 5.37 3.80 0.72
CA PHE A 82 4.01 4.28 0.44
C PHE A 82 3.15 4.31 1.71
N GLU A 83 3.30 3.33 2.60
CA GLU A 83 2.61 3.35 3.89
C GLU A 83 3.02 4.56 4.72
N GLN A 84 4.31 4.89 4.78
CA GLN A 84 4.79 6.07 5.50
C GLN A 84 4.20 7.36 4.90
N LEU A 85 4.21 7.50 3.57
CA LEU A 85 3.66 8.66 2.88
C LEU A 85 2.15 8.81 3.12
N GLU A 86 1.39 7.73 3.07
CA GLU A 86 -0.05 7.79 3.30
C GLU A 86 -0.40 8.02 4.77
N ARG A 87 0.34 7.43 5.72
CA ARG A 87 0.18 7.73 7.15
C ARG A 87 0.44 9.21 7.43
N GLN A 88 1.50 9.76 6.84
CA GLN A 88 1.82 11.18 6.97
C GLN A 88 0.70 12.05 6.39
N LYS A 89 0.27 11.78 5.14
CA LYS A 89 -0.82 12.52 4.49
C LYS A 89 -2.14 12.42 5.26
N HIS A 90 -2.45 11.24 5.81
CA HIS A 90 -3.64 11.01 6.63
C HIS A 90 -3.64 11.87 7.91
N LEU A 91 -2.49 11.93 8.58
CA LEU A 91 -2.31 12.75 9.78
C LEU A 91 -2.32 14.25 9.47
N GLU A 92 -1.71 14.67 8.36
CA GLU A 92 -1.75 16.06 7.89
C GLU A 92 -3.18 16.51 7.54
N ASN A 93 -3.93 15.69 6.81
CA ASN A 93 -5.33 15.97 6.47
C ASN A 93 -6.21 16.06 7.73
N PHE A 94 -6.00 15.15 8.70
CA PHE A 94 -6.71 15.18 9.97
C PHE A 94 -6.43 16.47 10.75
N LYS A 95 -5.15 16.85 10.89
CA LYS A 95 -4.75 18.09 11.57
C LYS A 95 -5.30 19.32 10.88
N ALA A 96 -5.22 19.38 9.55
CA ALA A 96 -5.77 20.49 8.78
C ALA A 96 -7.28 20.62 8.97
N GLY A 97 -8.02 19.50 8.94
CA GLY A 97 -9.45 19.48 9.20
C GLY A 97 -9.81 19.90 10.64
N ALA A 98 -9.03 19.45 11.63
CA ALA A 98 -9.22 19.84 13.03
C ALA A 98 -9.00 21.35 13.23
N VAL A 99 -7.95 21.91 12.64
CA VAL A 99 -7.66 23.36 12.70
C VAL A 99 -8.75 24.17 12.03
N GLU A 100 -9.24 23.74 10.86
CA GLU A 100 -10.33 24.45 10.17
C GLU A 100 -11.63 24.41 10.97
N LEU A 101 -11.98 23.24 11.52
CA LEU A 101 -13.16 23.11 12.38
C LEU A 101 -13.03 23.94 13.66
N GLN A 102 -11.85 23.96 14.28
CA GLN A 102 -11.57 24.79 15.45
C GLN A 102 -11.79 26.27 15.13
N LYS A 103 -11.25 26.78 14.02
CA LYS A 103 -11.47 28.18 13.59
C LYS A 103 -12.94 28.49 13.35
N GLN A 104 -13.70 27.56 12.79
CA GLN A 104 -15.13 27.74 12.56
C GLN A 104 -15.91 27.81 13.88
N LEU A 105 -15.55 26.98 14.86
CA LEU A 105 -16.14 26.99 16.19
C LEU A 105 -15.74 28.23 17.01
N GLU A 106 -14.48 28.66 16.94
CA GLU A 106 -14.01 29.91 17.56
C GLU A 106 -14.79 31.12 17.04
N ARG A 107 -14.99 31.21 15.72
CA ARG A 107 -15.82 32.29 15.13
C ARG A 107 -17.27 32.26 15.62
N LYS A 108 -17.86 31.07 15.76
CA LYS A 108 -19.23 30.93 16.30
C LYS A 108 -19.27 31.32 17.78
N PHE A 109 -18.27 30.91 18.55
CA PHE A 109 -18.13 31.28 19.95
C PHE A 109 -18.05 32.80 20.10
N ASP A 110 -17.18 33.46 19.35
CA ASP A 110 -17.02 34.93 19.38
C ASP A 110 -18.34 35.66 19.02
N GLN A 111 -19.11 35.11 18.07
CA GLN A 111 -20.43 35.64 17.73
C GLN A 111 -21.41 35.52 18.90
N TYR A 112 -21.51 34.35 19.52
CA TYR A 112 -22.39 34.15 20.67
C TYR A 112 -21.94 34.95 21.91
N ASP A 113 -20.64 35.08 22.13
CA ASP A 113 -20.09 35.87 23.23
C ASP A 113 -20.38 37.36 23.03
N SER A 114 -20.24 37.89 21.81
CA SER A 114 -20.66 39.25 21.47
C SER A 114 -22.14 39.50 21.74
N ILE A 115 -23.02 38.60 21.27
CA ILE A 115 -24.48 38.71 21.50
C ILE A 115 -24.77 38.67 23.01
N TYR A 116 -24.12 37.77 23.73
CA TYR A 116 -24.25 37.66 25.18
C TYR A 116 -23.81 38.96 25.90
N GLN A 117 -22.65 39.53 25.53
CA GLN A 117 -22.15 40.78 26.12
C GLN A 117 -23.11 41.95 25.88
N GLU A 118 -23.69 42.07 24.68
CA GLU A 118 -24.70 43.09 24.36
C GLU A 118 -25.98 42.90 25.20
N MET A 119 -26.50 41.67 25.27
CA MET A 119 -27.67 41.36 26.09
C MET A 119 -27.41 41.62 27.58
N ALA A 120 -26.24 41.23 28.09
CA ALA A 120 -25.85 41.47 29.48
C ALA A 120 -25.73 42.97 29.80
N ALA A 121 -25.18 43.77 28.89
CA ALA A 121 -25.11 45.23 29.04
C ALA A 121 -26.52 45.87 29.05
N ASN A 122 -27.40 45.44 28.13
CA ASN A 122 -28.78 45.91 28.06
C ASN A 122 -29.56 45.56 29.34
N LEU A 123 -29.39 44.34 29.84
CA LEU A 123 -30.02 43.85 31.06
C LEU A 123 -29.52 44.62 32.30
N LYS A 124 -28.22 44.86 32.41
CA LYS A 124 -27.62 45.68 33.46
C LYS A 124 -28.14 47.12 33.44
N SER A 125 -28.26 47.72 32.26
CA SER A 125 -28.80 49.08 32.13
C SER A 125 -30.29 49.17 32.50
N SER A 126 -31.08 48.15 32.15
CA SER A 126 -32.51 48.06 32.51
C SER A 126 -32.69 47.86 34.01
N GLN A 127 -31.87 47.01 34.64
CA GLN A 127 -31.84 46.84 36.09
C GLN A 127 -31.46 48.13 36.83
N GLU A 128 -30.50 48.90 36.29
CA GLU A 128 -30.10 50.19 36.85
C GLU A 128 -31.23 51.24 36.73
N GLN A 129 -31.97 51.26 35.61
CA GLN A 129 -33.15 52.13 35.45
C GLN A 129 -34.27 51.77 36.44
N LEU A 130 -34.47 50.49 36.71
CA LEU A 130 -35.41 50.03 37.74
C LEU A 130 -34.99 50.52 39.13
N ARG A 131 -33.70 50.40 39.47
CA ARG A 131 -33.14 50.89 40.74
C ARG A 131 -33.26 52.39 40.92
N ARG A 132 -33.18 53.19 39.85
CA ARG A 132 -33.34 54.65 39.91
C ARG A 132 -34.81 55.10 40.02
N SER A 133 -35.76 54.18 39.88
CA SER A 133 -37.20 54.47 39.82
C SER A 133 -37.88 54.38 41.21
N ASP A 134 -37.37 55.10 42.21
CA ASP A 134 -37.77 54.93 43.62
C ASP A 134 -39.06 55.64 44.05
N LYS A 135 -39.55 56.60 43.26
CA LYS A 135 -40.70 57.44 43.65
C LYS A 135 -42.04 56.73 43.47
N LEU A 136 -43.02 57.04 44.34
CA LEU A 136 -44.32 56.35 44.39
C LEU A 136 -45.11 56.40 43.07
N TRP A 137 -45.01 57.48 42.29
CA TRP A 137 -45.67 57.60 40.99
C TRP A 137 -45.02 56.77 39.87
N HIS A 138 -43.83 56.19 40.07
CA HIS A 138 -43.18 55.32 39.10
C HIS A 138 -43.70 53.87 39.13
N TYR A 139 -44.76 53.57 39.89
CA TYR A 139 -45.30 52.21 40.04
C TYR A 139 -45.54 51.47 38.71
N PHE A 140 -46.27 52.07 37.76
CA PHE A 140 -46.53 51.46 36.46
C PHE A 140 -45.28 51.29 35.61
N ARG A 141 -44.34 52.25 35.67
CA ARG A 141 -43.06 52.18 34.96
C ARG A 141 -42.18 51.06 35.51
N ARG A 142 -42.11 50.89 36.83
CA ARG A 142 -41.41 49.76 37.46
C ARG A 142 -42.02 48.43 37.07
N LYS A 143 -43.35 48.31 37.12
CA LYS A 143 -44.04 47.06 36.74
C LYS A 143 -43.73 46.67 35.30
N LYS A 144 -43.67 47.64 34.38
CA LYS A 144 -43.26 47.40 32.99
C LYS A 144 -41.79 46.96 32.87
N LEU A 145 -40.87 47.69 33.53
CA LEU A 145 -39.43 47.36 33.52
C LEU A 145 -39.15 45.96 34.10
N VAL A 146 -39.87 45.51 35.12
CA VAL A 146 -39.73 44.16 35.69
C VAL A 146 -40.11 43.08 34.68
N VAL A 147 -41.19 43.29 33.91
CA VAL A 147 -41.59 42.36 32.85
C VAL A 147 -40.55 42.33 31.73
N GLU A 148 -40.09 43.50 31.27
CA GLU A 148 -39.05 43.62 30.24
C GLU A 148 -37.73 42.96 30.66
N ILE A 149 -37.33 43.08 31.94
CA ILE A 149 -36.15 42.39 32.48
C ILE A 149 -36.36 40.87 32.48
N GLY A 150 -37.51 40.37 32.92
CA GLY A 150 -37.79 38.94 32.93
C GLY A 150 -37.81 38.32 31.52
N GLU A 151 -38.35 39.04 30.53
CA GLU A 151 -38.30 38.63 29.12
C GLU A 151 -36.86 38.65 28.58
N ALA A 152 -36.06 39.67 28.92
CA ALA A 152 -34.66 39.75 28.52
C ALA A 152 -33.81 38.63 29.16
N GLU A 153 -34.03 38.32 30.44
CA GLU A 153 -33.38 37.19 31.14
C GLU A 153 -33.71 35.85 30.47
N ALA A 154 -34.97 35.65 30.05
CA ALA A 154 -35.36 34.45 29.32
C ALA A 154 -34.69 34.32 27.95
N GLN A 155 -34.37 35.45 27.29
CA GLN A 155 -33.65 35.45 26.00
C GLN A 155 -32.15 35.22 26.14
N VAL A 156 -31.54 35.50 27.30
CA VAL A 156 -30.11 35.24 27.55
C VAL A 156 -29.81 33.74 27.68
N ALA A 157 -30.70 32.98 28.32
CA ALA A 157 -30.50 31.55 28.57
C ALA A 157 -30.14 30.71 27.32
N PRO A 158 -30.86 30.81 26.17
CA PRO A 158 -30.50 30.05 24.97
C PRO A 158 -29.14 30.46 24.37
N VAL A 159 -28.76 31.75 24.45
CA VAL A 159 -27.47 32.23 23.95
C VAL A 159 -26.32 31.67 24.77
N VAL A 160 -26.48 31.64 26.11
CA VAL A 160 -25.49 31.01 27.01
C VAL A 160 -25.35 29.52 26.71
N SER A 161 -26.47 28.80 26.52
CA SER A 161 -26.44 27.37 26.14
C SER A 161 -25.65 27.15 24.85
N GLN A 162 -25.94 27.92 23.80
CA GLN A 162 -25.26 27.81 22.51
C GLN A 162 -23.75 28.12 22.61
N ARG A 163 -23.39 29.12 23.42
CA ARG A 163 -22.00 29.46 23.69
C ARG A 163 -21.26 28.32 24.40
N ASP A 164 -21.87 27.76 25.44
CA ASP A 164 -21.29 26.68 26.24
C ASP A 164 -21.21 25.37 25.43
N GLU A 165 -22.18 25.10 24.56
CA GLU A 165 -22.13 24.02 23.57
C GLU A 165 -20.95 24.18 22.60
N CYS A 166 -20.70 25.40 22.10
CA CYS A 166 -19.55 25.67 21.23
C CYS A 166 -18.21 25.43 21.96
N LEU A 167 -18.10 25.80 23.24
CA LEU A 167 -16.92 25.50 24.06
C LEU A 167 -16.73 23.99 24.24
N ALA A 168 -17.79 23.26 24.56
CA ALA A 168 -17.72 21.80 24.71
C ALA A 168 -17.32 21.12 23.39
N GLU A 169 -17.79 21.62 22.24
CA GLU A 169 -17.37 21.12 20.93
C GLU A 169 -15.90 21.45 20.62
N LEU A 170 -15.42 22.64 20.97
CA LEU A 170 -14.00 23.01 20.84
C LEU A 170 -13.09 22.06 21.61
N GLU A 171 -13.44 21.75 22.86
CA GLU A 171 -12.70 20.78 23.69
C GLU A 171 -12.70 19.39 23.05
N ARG A 172 -13.85 18.91 22.57
CA ARG A 172 -13.94 17.62 21.86
C ARG A 172 -13.08 17.56 20.61
N VAL A 173 -13.00 18.65 19.85
CA VAL A 173 -12.16 18.70 18.64
C VAL A 173 -10.67 18.71 19.00
N ARG A 174 -10.29 19.43 20.06
CA ARG A 174 -8.91 19.49 20.54
C ARG A 174 -8.41 18.13 21.04
N ASP A 175 -9.26 17.42 21.77
CA ASP A 175 -8.91 16.15 22.41
C ASP A 175 -9.15 14.94 21.48
N ARG A 176 -9.54 15.18 20.22
CA ARG A 176 -9.82 14.13 19.24
C ARG A 176 -8.54 13.48 18.75
N GLU A 177 -8.46 12.16 18.90
CA GLU A 177 -7.36 11.38 18.33
C GLU A 177 -7.53 11.15 16.81
N PRO A 178 -6.41 11.04 16.06
CA PRO A 178 -6.47 10.68 14.66
C PRO A 178 -7.13 9.31 14.43
N PRO A 179 -7.99 9.16 13.41
CA PRO A 179 -8.59 7.87 13.11
C PRO A 179 -7.53 6.87 12.67
N ALA A 180 -7.74 5.59 13.01
CA ALA A 180 -6.83 4.51 12.65
C ALA A 180 -6.56 4.44 11.14
N PHE A 181 -5.29 4.21 10.78
CA PHE A 181 -4.88 4.04 9.39
C PHE A 181 -5.45 2.74 8.82
N LYS A 182 -6.21 2.83 7.73
CA LYS A 182 -6.91 1.69 7.12
C LYS A 182 -6.05 0.88 6.14
N GLY A 183 -4.75 1.18 6.05
CA GLY A 183 -3.84 0.56 5.08
C GLY A 183 -3.74 1.34 3.77
N LEU A 184 -3.01 0.75 2.82
CA LEU A 184 -2.70 1.38 1.54
C LEU A 184 -3.95 1.63 0.69
N SER A 185 -4.06 2.83 0.11
CA SER A 185 -5.10 3.15 -0.87
C SER A 185 -4.96 2.33 -2.16
N VAL A 186 -6.06 2.19 -2.92
CA VAL A 186 -6.05 1.55 -4.24
C VAL A 186 -5.02 2.21 -5.16
N ALA A 187 -4.93 3.55 -5.13
CA ALA A 187 -3.97 4.30 -5.94
C ALA A 187 -2.52 3.96 -5.57
N ALA A 188 -2.19 3.87 -4.28
CA ALA A 188 -0.86 3.46 -3.84
C ALA A 188 -0.55 2.00 -4.22
N ARG A 189 -1.52 1.07 -4.07
CA ARG A 189 -1.35 -0.33 -4.48
C ARG A 189 -1.10 -0.47 -5.98
N ARG A 190 -1.83 0.29 -6.81
CA ARG A 190 -1.60 0.37 -8.27
C ARG A 190 -0.19 0.86 -8.58
N GLU A 191 0.23 1.95 -7.94
CA GLU A 191 1.58 2.49 -8.13
C GLU A 191 2.66 1.48 -7.76
N ILE A 192 2.54 0.77 -6.64
CA ILE A 192 3.47 -0.30 -6.25
C ILE A 192 3.49 -1.40 -7.31
N ASN A 193 2.33 -1.88 -7.76
CA ASN A 193 2.22 -2.92 -8.78
C ASN A 193 2.88 -2.50 -10.10
N LEU A 194 2.69 -1.25 -10.54
CA LEU A 194 3.37 -0.70 -11.72
C LEU A 194 4.88 -0.72 -11.59
N HIS A 195 5.42 -0.37 -10.41
CA HIS A 195 6.85 -0.44 -10.15
C HIS A 195 7.38 -1.87 -10.18
N LEU A 196 6.62 -2.84 -9.65
CA LEU A 196 7.01 -4.26 -9.68
C LEU A 196 6.99 -4.82 -11.11
N ILE A 197 5.96 -4.50 -11.90
CA ILE A 197 5.87 -4.91 -13.31
C ILE A 197 7.02 -4.28 -14.12
N ALA A 198 7.29 -2.98 -13.93
CA ALA A 198 8.43 -2.33 -14.57
C ALA A 198 9.75 -3.00 -14.18
N PHE A 199 9.91 -3.42 -12.93
CA PHE A 199 11.14 -4.10 -12.50
C PHE A 199 11.24 -5.51 -13.10
N ALA A 200 10.14 -6.26 -13.17
CA ALA A 200 10.09 -7.56 -13.83
C ALA A 200 10.41 -7.46 -15.34
N GLN A 201 9.85 -6.47 -16.04
CA GLN A 201 10.19 -6.18 -17.44
C GLN A 201 11.66 -5.79 -17.61
N TYR A 202 12.21 -5.00 -16.68
CA TYR A 202 13.62 -4.64 -16.69
C TYR A 202 14.52 -5.89 -16.55
N LEU A 203 14.21 -6.78 -15.60
CA LEU A 203 14.93 -8.04 -15.41
C LEU A 203 14.81 -8.94 -16.65
N TYR A 204 13.62 -9.04 -17.24
CA TYR A 204 13.41 -9.80 -18.47
C TYR A 204 14.32 -9.32 -19.61
N ILE A 205 14.34 -8.00 -19.88
CA ILE A 205 15.20 -7.41 -20.92
C ILE A 205 16.68 -7.66 -20.60
N HIS A 206 17.08 -7.51 -19.34
CA HIS A 206 18.47 -7.73 -18.94
C HIS A 206 18.96 -9.14 -19.25
N PHE A 207 18.07 -10.14 -19.13
CA PHE A 207 18.39 -11.54 -19.37
C PHE A 207 17.91 -12.07 -20.74
N SER A 208 17.44 -11.21 -21.65
CA SER A 208 16.94 -11.64 -22.96
C SER A 208 18.05 -11.84 -24.01
N GLU A 209 19.24 -11.23 -23.84
CA GLU A 209 20.32 -11.29 -24.85
C GLU A 209 20.84 -12.70 -25.15
N ASN A 210 20.67 -13.66 -24.23
CA ASN A 210 21.01 -15.08 -24.42
C ASN A 210 19.84 -16.03 -24.07
N ASP A 211 18.60 -15.53 -24.19
CA ASP A 211 17.36 -16.25 -23.82
C ASP A 211 17.34 -16.82 -22.38
N LEU A 212 18.18 -16.28 -21.49
CA LEU A 212 18.33 -16.78 -20.12
C LEU A 212 17.03 -16.62 -19.33
N ALA A 213 16.24 -15.60 -19.62
CA ALA A 213 14.94 -15.41 -18.99
C ALA A 213 13.97 -16.55 -19.32
N ALA A 214 13.87 -16.96 -20.59
CA ALA A 214 12.98 -18.06 -20.99
C ALA A 214 13.52 -19.42 -20.52
N LEU A 215 14.84 -19.64 -20.59
CA LEU A 215 15.49 -20.82 -20.04
C LEU A 215 15.28 -20.94 -18.52
N ALA A 216 15.39 -19.84 -17.77
CA ALA A 216 15.12 -19.85 -16.34
C ALA A 216 13.65 -20.15 -16.03
N ARG A 217 12.71 -19.59 -16.81
CA ARG A 217 11.28 -19.88 -16.67
C ARG A 217 10.97 -21.36 -16.89
N THR A 218 11.42 -21.93 -18.02
CA THR A 218 11.20 -23.35 -18.35
C THR A 218 11.87 -24.29 -17.36
N THR A 219 12.95 -23.84 -16.71
CA THR A 219 13.62 -24.59 -15.62
C THR A 219 12.72 -24.72 -14.39
N GLN A 220 11.90 -23.72 -14.09
CA GLN A 220 10.96 -23.78 -12.95
C GLN A 220 9.77 -24.69 -13.22
N GLU A 221 9.43 -24.93 -14.49
CA GLU A 221 8.33 -25.82 -14.89
C GLU A 221 8.73 -27.30 -14.89
N LYS A 222 10.04 -27.61 -14.91
CA LYS A 222 10.58 -28.97 -15.12
C LYS A 222 11.27 -29.54 -13.89
N HIS A 223 11.16 -30.86 -13.72
CA HIS A 223 11.96 -31.58 -12.73
C HIS A 223 13.45 -31.62 -13.17
N PRO A 224 14.43 -31.58 -12.25
CA PRO A 224 15.85 -31.64 -12.60
C PRO A 224 16.18 -32.79 -13.56
N GLY A 225 15.74 -34.01 -13.25
CA GLY A 225 16.02 -35.21 -14.05
C GLY A 225 15.44 -35.22 -15.46
N GLU A 226 14.49 -34.34 -15.77
CA GLU A 226 13.84 -34.22 -17.09
C GLU A 226 14.45 -33.10 -17.94
N SER A 227 15.29 -32.26 -17.33
CA SER A 227 15.82 -31.06 -17.96
C SER A 227 17.01 -31.39 -18.87
N ARG A 228 16.94 -30.89 -20.11
CA ARG A 228 18.01 -30.99 -21.11
C ARG A 228 18.24 -29.62 -21.75
N TYR A 229 19.45 -29.10 -21.59
CA TYR A 229 19.92 -27.81 -22.08
C TYR A 229 20.93 -27.95 -23.23
N GLY A 230 21.38 -29.16 -23.51
CA GLY A 230 22.21 -29.47 -24.68
C GLY A 230 23.28 -30.51 -24.38
N THR A 231 24.25 -30.58 -25.30
CA THR A 231 25.52 -31.28 -25.16
C THR A 231 26.36 -30.66 -24.03
N SER A 232 27.40 -31.36 -23.58
CA SER A 232 28.33 -30.85 -22.57
C SER A 232 28.97 -29.52 -22.99
N GLN A 233 29.34 -29.36 -24.26
CA GLN A 233 29.92 -28.11 -24.78
C GLN A 233 28.92 -26.95 -24.77
N GLU A 234 27.67 -27.21 -25.16
CA GLU A 234 26.59 -26.21 -25.10
C GLU A 234 26.32 -25.79 -23.65
N CYS A 235 26.28 -26.74 -22.71
CA CYS A 235 26.11 -26.44 -21.29
C CYS A 235 27.25 -25.57 -20.72
N LEU A 236 28.50 -25.89 -21.05
CA LEU A 236 29.66 -25.08 -20.66
C LEU A 236 29.62 -23.68 -21.27
N SER A 237 29.11 -23.55 -22.50
CA SER A 237 28.96 -22.25 -23.15
C SER A 237 27.91 -21.35 -22.49
N LEU A 238 26.95 -21.90 -21.74
CA LEU A 238 25.91 -21.16 -21.01
C LEU A 238 26.37 -20.62 -19.65
N GLU A 239 27.33 -21.28 -19.00
CA GLU A 239 27.80 -20.91 -17.66
C GLU A 239 28.32 -19.46 -17.61
N ARG A 240 29.24 -19.13 -18.53
CA ARG A 240 29.86 -17.81 -18.57
C ARG A 240 28.84 -16.68 -18.84
N PRO A 241 27.95 -16.76 -19.85
CA PRO A 241 26.87 -15.78 -20.05
C PRO A 241 25.95 -15.58 -18.84
N ILE A 242 25.62 -16.64 -18.09
CA ILE A 242 24.78 -16.55 -16.89
C ILE A 242 25.51 -15.74 -15.80
N LEU A 243 26.74 -16.12 -15.49
CA LEU A 243 27.55 -15.45 -14.47
C LEU A 243 27.84 -13.99 -14.82
N GLU A 244 28.21 -13.71 -16.08
CA GLU A 244 28.45 -12.35 -16.57
C GLU A 244 27.17 -11.50 -16.51
N SER A 245 26.02 -12.05 -16.90
CA SER A 245 24.75 -11.32 -16.83
C SER A 245 24.37 -10.97 -15.40
N ILE A 246 24.57 -11.87 -14.44
CA ILE A 246 24.33 -11.60 -13.00
C ILE A 246 25.29 -10.50 -12.50
N ALA A 247 26.57 -10.56 -12.87
CA ALA A 247 27.55 -9.54 -12.50
C ALA A 247 27.20 -8.16 -13.08
N LYS A 248 26.83 -8.11 -14.37
CA LYS A 248 26.37 -6.88 -15.06
C LYS A 248 25.14 -6.28 -14.39
N LEU A 249 24.20 -7.12 -13.93
CA LEU A 249 23.01 -6.64 -13.21
C LEU A 249 23.44 -5.88 -11.95
N LYS A 250 24.35 -6.45 -11.15
CA LYS A 250 24.82 -5.85 -9.89
C LYS A 250 25.54 -4.52 -10.09
N LEU A 251 26.32 -4.40 -11.17
CA LEU A 251 27.10 -3.20 -11.50
C LEU A 251 26.30 -2.13 -12.26
N ASP A 252 25.00 -2.32 -12.46
CA ASP A 252 24.20 -1.39 -13.22
C ASP A 252 23.84 -0.11 -12.44
N GLU A 253 24.64 0.93 -12.62
CA GLU A 253 24.40 2.26 -12.05
C GLU A 253 23.18 2.97 -12.63
N LYS A 254 22.78 2.65 -13.87
CA LYS A 254 21.66 3.30 -14.57
C LYS A 254 20.31 2.63 -14.30
N ARG A 255 20.25 1.67 -13.37
CA ARG A 255 19.05 0.90 -13.05
C ARG A 255 17.89 1.80 -12.66
N ALA A 256 18.12 2.74 -11.73
CA ALA A 256 17.09 3.61 -11.19
C ALA A 256 16.42 4.45 -12.28
N ASP A 257 17.22 5.04 -13.19
CA ASP A 257 16.72 5.85 -14.30
C ASP A 257 15.91 5.02 -15.30
N ARG A 258 16.38 3.81 -15.64
CA ARG A 258 15.66 2.92 -16.55
C ARG A 258 14.34 2.46 -15.96
N LEU A 259 14.31 2.13 -14.67
CA LEU A 259 13.08 1.78 -13.96
C LEU A 259 12.09 2.95 -13.95
N LYS A 260 12.55 4.17 -13.65
CA LYS A 260 11.70 5.36 -13.65
C LYS A 260 11.03 5.58 -15.00
N ARG A 261 11.80 5.60 -16.09
CA ARG A 261 11.26 5.76 -17.46
C ARG A 261 10.25 4.68 -17.81
N ARG A 262 10.49 3.45 -17.36
CA ARG A 262 9.59 2.33 -17.61
C ARG A 262 8.28 2.48 -16.84
N VAL A 263 8.34 2.85 -15.56
CA VAL A 263 7.13 3.16 -14.78
C VAL A 263 6.33 4.28 -15.43
N ASP A 264 6.99 5.36 -15.86
CA ASP A 264 6.33 6.48 -16.53
C ASP A 264 5.64 6.04 -17.84
N HIS A 265 6.28 5.18 -18.62
CA HIS A 265 5.68 4.59 -19.82
C HIS A 265 4.49 3.67 -19.49
N LEU A 266 4.61 2.85 -18.46
CA LEU A 266 3.53 1.97 -18.02
C LEU A 266 2.30 2.76 -17.54
N ARG A 267 2.49 3.88 -16.82
CA ARG A 267 1.39 4.78 -16.43
C ARG A 267 0.55 5.29 -17.61
N GLN A 268 1.17 5.46 -18.78
CA GLN A 268 0.51 5.99 -19.97
C GLN A 268 -0.20 4.91 -20.80
N THR A 269 0.21 3.66 -20.67
CA THR A 269 -0.17 2.56 -21.58
C THR A 269 -1.11 1.54 -20.95
N ILE A 270 -0.99 1.32 -19.64
CA ILE A 270 -1.73 0.30 -18.91
C ILE A 270 -3.17 0.74 -18.62
N LYS A 271 -4.08 -0.24 -18.63
CA LYS A 271 -5.46 -0.07 -18.17
C LYS A 271 -5.78 -1.02 -17.02
N PHE A 272 -6.72 -0.61 -16.18
CA PHE A 272 -7.28 -1.41 -15.10
C PHE A 272 -8.73 -1.75 -15.43
N SER A 273 -9.18 -2.95 -15.10
CA SER A 273 -10.53 -3.42 -15.44
C SER A 273 -11.64 -2.66 -14.70
N GLY A 274 -11.37 -2.22 -13.46
CA GLY A 274 -12.29 -1.45 -12.62
C GLY A 274 -11.60 -0.41 -11.74
N ASN A 275 -12.37 0.29 -10.90
CA ASN A 275 -11.88 1.34 -10.00
C ASN A 275 -11.25 0.81 -8.70
N THR A 276 -11.58 -0.42 -8.30
CA THR A 276 -11.04 -1.10 -7.11
C THR A 276 -9.84 -1.98 -7.46
N ASP A 277 -9.72 -2.38 -8.73
CA ASP A 277 -8.67 -3.28 -9.19
C ASP A 277 -7.29 -2.62 -9.09
N THR A 278 -6.34 -3.36 -8.54
CA THR A 278 -4.96 -2.91 -8.35
C THR A 278 -3.99 -3.58 -9.30
N VAL A 279 -4.37 -4.72 -9.86
CA VAL A 279 -3.62 -5.45 -10.88
C VAL A 279 -4.12 -5.00 -12.24
N PRO A 280 -3.23 -4.60 -13.16
CA PRO A 280 -3.63 -4.17 -14.49
C PRO A 280 -4.13 -5.33 -15.36
N ASP A 281 -4.91 -4.98 -16.39
CA ASP A 281 -5.37 -5.96 -17.38
C ASP A 281 -4.16 -6.53 -18.14
N ALA A 282 -4.02 -7.85 -18.10
CA ALA A 282 -2.95 -8.59 -18.76
C ALA A 282 -2.87 -8.27 -20.26
N GLY A 283 -4.01 -8.02 -20.92
CA GLY A 283 -4.04 -7.66 -22.35
C GLY A 283 -3.26 -6.38 -22.68
N THR A 284 -3.09 -5.46 -21.71
CA THR A 284 -2.32 -4.22 -21.90
C THR A 284 -0.82 -4.37 -21.72
N LEU A 285 -0.37 -5.54 -21.22
CA LEU A 285 1.03 -5.84 -20.92
C LEU A 285 1.71 -6.73 -21.98
N GLY A 286 1.03 -7.04 -23.09
CA GLY A 286 1.52 -7.97 -24.11
C GLY A 286 2.79 -7.56 -24.86
N ARG A 287 3.32 -6.35 -24.62
CA ARG A 287 4.52 -5.81 -25.27
C ARG A 287 5.41 -5.07 -24.29
N ILE A 288 6.72 -5.24 -24.44
CA ILE A 288 7.74 -4.51 -23.69
C ILE A 288 8.53 -3.62 -24.65
N THR A 289 8.36 -2.31 -24.50
CA THR A 289 9.14 -1.30 -25.20
C THR A 289 10.58 -1.28 -24.66
N LEU A 290 11.57 -1.50 -25.54
CA LEU A 290 12.99 -1.57 -25.16
C LEU A 290 13.57 -0.20 -24.73
N SER A 291 13.17 0.88 -25.40
CA SER A 291 13.69 2.23 -25.18
C SER A 291 12.58 3.26 -24.91
N PRO A 292 11.89 3.19 -23.75
CA PRO A 292 10.84 4.17 -23.42
C PRO A 292 11.44 5.58 -23.27
N GLY A 293 10.97 6.53 -24.07
CA GLY A 293 11.32 7.96 -23.97
C GLY A 293 12.58 8.42 -24.72
N SER A 294 13.06 7.65 -25.71
CA SER A 294 14.06 8.16 -26.68
C SER A 294 13.39 9.16 -27.63
N SER A 295 13.73 10.45 -27.54
CA SER A 295 13.21 11.53 -28.39
C SER A 295 13.59 11.42 -29.87
N SER A 296 14.38 10.41 -30.27
CA SER A 296 14.69 10.14 -31.66
C SER A 296 13.72 9.12 -32.24
N LYS A 297 12.64 9.64 -32.87
CA LYS A 297 11.71 8.88 -33.73
C LYS A 297 12.42 8.09 -34.86
N THR A 298 13.70 8.35 -35.09
CA THR A 298 14.51 7.72 -36.13
C THR A 298 15.17 6.40 -35.68
N MET A 299 15.26 6.13 -34.36
CA MET A 299 15.89 4.92 -33.81
C MET A 299 14.94 3.99 -33.04
N GLU A 300 13.65 4.33 -32.89
CA GLU A 300 12.63 3.40 -32.37
C GLU A 300 12.44 2.15 -33.26
N SER A 301 12.95 2.18 -34.50
CA SER A 301 12.70 1.14 -35.51
C SER A 301 13.76 0.03 -35.60
N ILE A 302 14.90 0.12 -34.89
CA ILE A 302 16.02 -0.84 -35.11
C ILE A 302 16.07 -1.96 -34.05
N ARG A 303 15.53 -1.74 -32.84
CA ARG A 303 15.37 -2.78 -31.81
C ARG A 303 13.90 -2.79 -31.39
N GLY A 304 13.07 -3.55 -32.11
CA GLY A 304 11.62 -3.57 -31.95
C GLY A 304 11.13 -3.98 -30.55
N ASP A 305 9.83 -3.86 -30.32
CA ASP A 305 9.18 -4.28 -29.07
C ASP A 305 9.33 -5.80 -28.85
N LEU A 306 9.54 -6.19 -27.59
CA LEU A 306 9.48 -7.61 -27.21
C LEU A 306 8.01 -8.00 -26.99
N LEU A 307 7.52 -8.99 -27.72
CA LEU A 307 6.15 -9.52 -27.60
C LEU A 307 6.05 -10.49 -26.42
N VAL A 308 6.21 -9.97 -25.20
CA VAL A 308 6.24 -10.77 -23.98
C VAL A 308 5.40 -10.12 -22.90
N ASN A 309 4.52 -10.92 -22.30
CA ASN A 309 3.74 -10.54 -21.14
C ASN A 309 4.36 -11.15 -19.88
N VAL A 310 5.15 -10.37 -19.14
CA VAL A 310 5.83 -10.88 -17.94
C VAL A 310 4.87 -11.36 -16.85
N LEU A 311 3.64 -10.83 -16.82
CA LEU A 311 2.63 -11.20 -15.84
C LEU A 311 1.93 -12.50 -16.25
N GLU A 312 1.39 -12.55 -17.47
CA GLU A 312 0.64 -13.72 -17.98
C GLU A 312 1.52 -14.96 -18.16
N GLN A 313 2.78 -14.76 -18.55
CA GLN A 313 3.73 -15.88 -18.69
C GLN A 313 4.38 -16.27 -17.34
N GLY A 314 3.98 -15.66 -16.22
CA GLY A 314 4.42 -16.05 -14.88
C GLY A 314 5.90 -15.79 -14.59
N TYR A 315 6.52 -14.80 -15.26
CA TYR A 315 7.94 -14.51 -15.03
C TYR A 315 8.18 -14.07 -13.58
N TRP A 316 9.14 -14.72 -12.94
CA TRP A 316 9.56 -14.45 -11.56
C TRP A 316 8.44 -14.63 -10.52
N ASN A 317 7.38 -15.40 -10.83
CA ASN A 317 6.16 -15.56 -10.03
C ASN A 317 5.51 -14.20 -9.67
N LEU A 318 5.61 -13.20 -10.56
CA LEU A 318 5.23 -11.82 -10.27
C LEU A 318 3.81 -11.68 -9.69
N ASP A 319 2.89 -12.53 -10.14
CA ASP A 319 1.50 -12.63 -9.68
C ASP A 319 1.38 -12.76 -8.15
N GLU A 320 2.26 -13.52 -7.50
CA GLU A 320 2.29 -13.69 -6.03
C GLU A 320 2.78 -12.43 -5.28
N LEU A 321 3.47 -11.53 -5.98
CA LEU A 321 4.02 -10.30 -5.40
C LEU A 321 3.09 -9.09 -5.53
N LEU A 322 2.16 -9.12 -6.49
CA LEU A 322 1.25 -8.02 -6.71
C LEU A 322 0.28 -7.87 -5.53
N LEU A 323 -0.04 -6.62 -5.22
CA LEU A 323 -0.98 -6.25 -4.17
C LEU A 323 -2.41 -6.30 -4.72
N GLY A 324 -3.01 -7.49 -4.82
CA GLY A 324 -4.43 -7.68 -5.15
C GLY A 324 -5.36 -7.62 -3.92
N GLU A 325 -6.67 -7.56 -4.15
CA GLU A 325 -7.64 -7.97 -3.12
C GLU A 325 -7.58 -9.50 -2.99
N LYS A 326 -7.43 -10.00 -1.76
CA LYS A 326 -7.60 -11.42 -1.44
C LYS A 326 -9.06 -11.71 -1.14
#